data_AF-A0A853FJI4-F1
#
_entry.id   AF-A0A853FJI4-F1
#
_cell.length_a   1.000
_cell.length_b   1.000
_cell.length_c   1.000
_cell.angle_alpha   90.00
_cell.angle_beta   90.00
_cell.angle_gamma   90.00
#
_symmetry.space_group_name_H-M   'P 1'
#
loop_
_entity.id
_entity.type
_entity.pdbx_description
1 polymer ?
#
loop_
_entity_poly.entity_id
_entity_poly.type
_entity_poly.pdbx_seq_one_letter_code
_entity_poly.pdbx_strand_id
1 'polypeptide(L)'
;MLEFAFTLPIFATLCLTGAELTNFIITKMRVSQIALHLADNAARIGVGTQLQAKTISEADINDLLTGADLQSGELGLFTNGRVTISSIEPDPVNAGKSTIRWQRCKGNKTAMTSTYGNAGATNLTGVGPAGRMVAAATDGVTMFVEVRYQYTPLIKTSLSPSTTFDEIASMMVRDRRDTSDDTKLPNGTNNPNPQHPLGVYKVAGVTASTC
;
A
#
# COMPACT_ATOMS: atom_id res chain seq x y z
N MET A 1 16.32 12.40 53.13
CA MET A 1 16.17 12.55 51.66
C MET A 1 17.04 11.51 50.93
N LEU A 2 16.82 10.21 51.18
CA LEU A 2 17.53 9.09 50.51
C LEU A 2 16.52 8.16 49.84
N GLU A 3 15.36 7.95 50.47
CA GLU A 3 14.24 7.15 49.94
C GLU A 3 13.73 7.66 48.58
N PHE A 4 13.57 8.98 48.40
CA PHE A 4 13.23 9.58 47.10
C PHE A 4 14.29 9.31 46.03
N ALA A 5 15.58 9.35 46.41
CA ALA A 5 16.67 9.10 45.47
C ALA A 5 16.69 7.64 44.98
N PHE A 6 16.24 6.69 45.82
CA PHE A 6 16.14 5.28 45.43
C PHE A 6 14.88 4.95 44.62
N THR A 7 13.75 5.64 44.85
CA THR A 7 12.49 5.37 44.12
C THR A 7 12.39 6.11 42.78
N LEU A 8 13.03 7.28 42.65
CA LEU A 8 13.03 8.07 41.42
C LEU A 8 13.47 7.30 40.16
N PRO A 9 14.57 6.52 40.13
CA PRO A 9 14.95 5.79 38.93
C PRO A 9 13.91 4.74 38.52
N ILE A 10 13.27 4.07 39.48
CA ILE A 10 12.22 3.08 39.19
C ILE A 10 10.97 3.76 38.62
N PHE A 11 10.57 4.88 39.22
CA PHE A 11 9.43 5.64 38.73
C PHE A 11 9.69 6.21 37.34
N ALA A 12 10.89 6.77 37.11
CA ALA A 12 11.28 7.31 35.82
C ALA A 12 11.27 6.25 34.72
N THR A 13 11.84 5.05 34.95
CA THR A 13 11.82 3.98 33.95
C THR A 13 10.40 3.51 33.63
N LEU A 14 9.52 3.44 34.63
CA LEU A 14 8.12 3.07 34.42
C LEU A 14 7.36 4.14 33.61
N CYS A 15 7.56 5.42 33.88
CA CYS A 15 6.95 6.50 33.09
C CYS A 15 7.45 6.53 31.65
N LEU A 16 8.76 6.38 31.46
CA LEU A 16 9.38 6.38 30.13
C LEU A 16 8.96 5.17 29.29
N THR A 17 8.89 3.98 29.89
CA THR A 17 8.39 2.78 29.20
C THR A 17 6.89 2.89 28.88
N GLY A 18 6.08 3.47 29.77
CA GLY A 18 4.68 3.78 29.51
C GLY A 18 4.52 4.73 28.32
N ALA A 19 5.27 5.83 28.28
CA ALA A 19 5.24 6.79 27.18
C ALA A 19 5.67 6.16 25.84
N GLU A 20 6.74 5.36 25.85
CA GLU A 20 7.23 4.65 24.66
C GLU A 20 6.19 3.64 24.12
N LEU A 21 5.55 2.87 25.02
CA LEU A 21 4.51 1.91 24.64
C LEU A 21 3.29 2.62 24.05
N THR A 22 2.85 3.73 24.66
CA THR A 22 1.76 4.53 24.11
C THR A 22 2.10 5.09 22.73
N ASN A 23 3.31 5.63 22.54
CA ASN A 23 3.76 6.12 21.24
C ASN A 23 3.81 5.03 20.17
N PHE A 24 4.30 3.84 20.55
CA PHE A 24 4.34 2.66 19.69
C PHE A 24 2.94 2.26 19.23
N ILE A 25 2.00 2.12 20.16
CA ILE A 25 0.62 1.71 19.86
C ILE A 25 -0.07 2.77 18.98
N ILE A 26 0.08 4.06 19.30
CA ILE A 26 -0.48 5.16 18.49
C ILE A 26 0.09 5.14 17.08
N THR A 27 1.41 4.98 16.94
CA THR A 27 2.06 4.93 15.62
C THR A 27 1.54 3.75 14.81
N LYS A 28 1.45 2.56 15.43
CA LYS A 28 0.91 1.37 14.77
C LYS A 28 -0.53 1.58 14.31
N MET A 29 -1.40 2.15 15.15
CA MET A 29 -2.78 2.46 14.78
C MET A 29 -2.84 3.45 13.60
N ARG A 30 -2.02 4.52 13.61
CA ARG A 30 -1.98 5.49 12.52
C ARG A 30 -1.53 4.85 11.20
N VAL A 31 -0.48 4.02 11.22
CA VAL A 31 -0.01 3.29 10.02
C VAL A 31 -1.08 2.35 9.49
N SER A 32 -1.79 1.64 10.38
CA SER A 32 -2.90 0.75 10.00
C SER A 32 -4.07 1.52 9.36
N GLN A 33 -4.41 2.68 9.91
CA GLN A 33 -5.43 3.57 9.34
C GLN A 33 -5.01 4.12 7.97
N ILE A 34 -3.74 4.48 7.78
CA ILE A 34 -3.22 4.90 6.47
C ILE A 34 -3.38 3.78 5.44
N ALA A 35 -3.02 2.54 5.78
CA ALA A 35 -3.20 1.40 4.88
C ALA A 35 -4.69 1.23 4.48
N LEU A 36 -5.61 1.32 5.45
CA LEU A 36 -7.04 1.20 5.21
C LEU A 36 -7.60 2.34 4.33
N HIS A 37 -7.25 3.59 4.64
CA HIS A 37 -7.67 4.76 3.85
C HIS A 37 -7.11 4.71 2.44
N LEU A 38 -5.85 4.31 2.30
CA LEU A 38 -5.21 4.15 1.01
C LEU A 38 -5.91 3.07 0.17
N ALA A 39 -6.33 1.96 0.78
CA ALA A 39 -7.09 0.91 0.10
C ALA A 39 -8.48 1.40 -0.35
N ASP A 40 -9.24 2.13 0.49
CA ASP A 40 -10.55 2.69 0.09
C ASP A 40 -10.39 3.73 -1.02
N ASN A 41 -9.41 4.63 -0.89
CA ASN A 41 -9.13 5.63 -1.90
C ASN A 41 -8.72 4.95 -3.22
N ALA A 42 -7.83 3.95 -3.19
CA ALA A 42 -7.44 3.16 -4.37
C ALA A 42 -8.65 2.47 -5.04
N ALA A 43 -9.59 1.96 -4.25
CA ALA A 43 -10.82 1.36 -4.74
C ALA A 43 -11.76 2.37 -5.44
N ARG A 44 -11.57 3.67 -5.19
CA ARG A 44 -12.42 4.76 -5.71
C ARG A 44 -11.73 5.67 -6.72
N ILE A 45 -10.41 5.63 -6.90
CA ILE A 45 -9.72 6.49 -7.88
C ILE A 45 -10.12 6.19 -9.33
N GLY A 46 -9.82 7.15 -10.21
CA GLY A 46 -10.00 7.08 -11.65
C GLY A 46 -11.03 8.07 -12.19
N VAL A 47 -11.20 8.10 -13.49
CA VAL A 47 -12.14 8.96 -14.20
C VAL A 47 -13.07 8.14 -15.08
N GLY A 48 -14.34 8.53 -15.15
CA GLY A 48 -15.35 7.79 -15.90
C GLY A 48 -16.77 8.18 -15.49
N THR A 49 -17.73 7.74 -16.30
CA THR A 49 -19.16 7.87 -16.00
C THR A 49 -19.70 6.55 -15.46
N GLN A 50 -20.84 6.55 -14.77
CA GLN A 50 -21.44 5.33 -14.22
C GLN A 50 -21.82 4.28 -15.29
N LEU A 51 -21.93 4.70 -16.56
CA LEU A 51 -22.19 3.81 -17.71
C LEU A 51 -20.91 3.25 -18.35
N GLN A 52 -19.73 3.81 -18.07
CA GLN A 52 -18.46 3.41 -18.67
C GLN A 52 -17.52 2.83 -17.62
N ALA A 53 -16.60 1.96 -18.06
CA ALA A 53 -15.57 1.47 -17.17
C ALA A 53 -14.64 2.64 -16.79
N LYS A 54 -14.39 2.79 -15.50
CA LYS A 54 -13.53 3.83 -14.94
C LYS A 54 -12.08 3.55 -15.31
N THR A 55 -11.41 4.54 -15.88
CA THR A 55 -10.00 4.45 -16.25
C THR A 55 -9.14 5.01 -15.12
N ILE A 56 -7.95 4.45 -14.94
CA ILE A 56 -6.96 4.95 -13.99
C ILE A 56 -5.68 5.29 -14.73
N SER A 57 -5.02 6.35 -14.31
CA SER A 57 -3.75 6.77 -14.90
C SER A 57 -2.59 6.71 -13.89
N GLU A 58 -1.35 6.75 -14.40
CA GLU A 58 -0.18 6.88 -13.52
C GLU A 58 -0.23 8.15 -12.67
N ALA A 59 -0.84 9.23 -13.17
CA ALA A 59 -1.03 10.45 -12.41
C ALA A 59 -1.95 10.19 -11.20
N ASP A 60 -3.08 9.53 -11.39
CA ASP A 60 -4.02 9.19 -10.31
C ASP A 60 -3.36 8.35 -9.22
N ILE A 61 -2.52 7.37 -9.61
CA ILE A 61 -1.82 6.52 -8.65
C ILE A 61 -0.72 7.29 -7.91
N ASN A 62 0.01 8.16 -8.60
CA ASN A 62 1.02 9.02 -8.00
C ASN A 62 0.41 10.03 -7.02
N ASP A 63 -0.75 10.59 -7.36
CA ASP A 63 -1.51 11.51 -6.51
C ASP A 63 -2.05 10.79 -5.29
N LEU A 64 -2.58 9.58 -5.46
CA LEU A 64 -3.01 8.70 -4.37
C LEU A 64 -1.86 8.42 -3.38
N LEU A 65 -0.69 8.03 -3.89
CA LEU A 65 0.49 7.75 -3.06
C LEU A 65 0.97 9.03 -2.35
N THR A 66 1.04 10.15 -3.06
CA THR A 66 1.47 11.43 -2.49
C THR A 66 0.47 11.92 -1.42
N GLY A 67 -0.83 11.72 -1.65
CA GLY A 67 -1.88 11.99 -0.66
C GLY A 67 -1.74 11.14 0.60
N ALA A 68 -1.29 9.89 0.49
CA ALA A 68 -1.03 9.04 1.65
C ALA A 68 0.10 9.57 2.54
N ASP A 69 1.17 10.09 1.94
CA ASP A 69 2.29 10.70 2.67
C ASP A 69 1.86 12.02 3.34
N LEU A 70 1.08 12.86 2.65
CA LEU A 70 0.49 14.06 3.23
C LEU A 70 -0.45 13.72 4.40
N GLN A 71 -1.30 12.70 4.27
CA GLN A 71 -2.20 12.24 5.34
C GLN A 71 -1.43 11.67 6.53
N SER A 72 -0.23 11.11 6.31
CA SER A 72 0.61 10.59 7.38
C SER A 72 1.14 11.68 8.33
N GLY A 73 1.19 12.93 7.86
CA GLY A 73 1.67 14.07 8.63
C GLY A 73 3.10 13.86 9.11
N GLU A 74 3.33 14.06 10.41
CA GLU A 74 4.67 13.98 11.02
C GLU A 74 5.29 12.58 11.04
N LEU A 75 4.58 11.53 10.62
CA LEU A 75 5.17 10.18 10.52
C LEU A 75 6.27 10.11 9.45
N GLY A 76 6.21 10.97 8.43
CA GLY A 76 7.15 10.91 7.31
C GLY A 76 7.12 9.53 6.64
N LEU A 77 5.94 9.12 6.16
CA LEU A 77 5.66 7.78 5.64
C LEU A 77 6.67 7.33 4.59
N PHE A 78 7.04 8.22 3.65
CA PHE A 78 8.04 7.89 2.64
C PHE A 78 9.49 7.98 3.12
N THR A 79 9.78 8.74 4.18
CA THR A 79 11.13 8.77 4.76
C THR A 79 11.42 7.50 5.55
N ASN A 80 10.44 7.05 6.34
CA ASN A 80 10.60 5.98 7.31
C ASN A 80 10.01 4.65 6.84
N GLY A 81 9.31 4.61 5.71
CA GLY A 81 8.65 3.40 5.21
C GLY A 81 8.65 3.26 3.70
N ARG A 82 7.90 2.25 3.25
CA ARG A 82 7.58 1.97 1.86
C ARG A 82 6.12 1.52 1.76
N VAL A 83 5.39 2.15 0.87
CA VAL A 83 3.98 1.86 0.59
C VAL A 83 3.90 1.15 -0.75
N THR A 84 3.21 0.03 -0.81
CA THR A 84 2.96 -0.74 -2.04
C THR A 84 1.47 -0.90 -2.25
N ILE A 85 1.02 -0.61 -3.46
CA ILE A 85 -0.37 -0.79 -3.91
C ILE A 85 -0.36 -1.78 -5.06
N SER A 86 -1.23 -2.78 -4.99
CA SER A 86 -1.35 -3.87 -5.95
C SER A 86 -2.78 -3.96 -6.48
N SER A 87 -2.93 -4.17 -7.79
CA SER A 87 -4.22 -4.57 -8.38
C SER A 87 -4.29 -6.08 -8.46
N ILE A 88 -5.25 -6.67 -7.75
CA ILE A 88 -5.55 -8.09 -7.79
C ILE A 88 -6.78 -8.29 -8.66
N GLU A 89 -6.63 -9.09 -9.71
CA GLU A 89 -7.68 -9.34 -10.70
C GLU A 89 -7.84 -10.85 -10.93
N PRO A 90 -8.97 -11.33 -11.47
CA PRO A 90 -9.14 -12.72 -11.84
C PRO A 90 -8.08 -13.13 -12.87
N ASP A 91 -7.48 -14.30 -12.68
CA ASP A 91 -6.54 -14.86 -13.65
C ASP A 91 -7.33 -15.36 -14.88
N PRO A 92 -7.06 -14.84 -16.09
CA PRO A 92 -7.79 -15.24 -17.28
C PRO A 92 -7.48 -16.68 -17.74
N VAL A 93 -6.37 -17.26 -17.30
CA VAL A 93 -5.93 -18.61 -17.67
C VAL A 93 -6.39 -19.65 -16.64
N ASN A 94 -6.42 -19.27 -15.36
CA ASN A 94 -6.71 -20.18 -14.25
C ASN A 94 -8.02 -19.80 -13.56
N ALA A 95 -9.10 -20.53 -13.89
CA ALA A 95 -10.42 -20.26 -13.30
C ALA A 95 -10.39 -20.32 -11.76
N GLY A 96 -10.98 -19.31 -11.12
CA GLY A 96 -11.03 -19.19 -9.65
C GLY A 96 -9.70 -18.81 -9.00
N LYS A 97 -8.69 -18.42 -9.79
CA LYS A 97 -7.42 -17.87 -9.31
C LYS A 97 -7.33 -16.38 -9.56
N SER A 98 -6.38 -15.76 -8.86
CA SER A 98 -6.09 -14.33 -8.93
C SER A 98 -4.72 -14.11 -9.55
N THR A 99 -4.53 -12.92 -10.12
CA THR A 99 -3.25 -12.41 -10.61
C THR A 99 -3.01 -11.01 -10.05
N ILE A 100 -1.76 -10.68 -9.77
CA ILE A 100 -1.36 -9.31 -9.47
C ILE A 100 -1.03 -8.65 -10.80
N ARG A 101 -1.96 -7.86 -11.36
CA ARG A 101 -1.76 -7.26 -12.69
C ARG A 101 -0.64 -6.23 -12.68
N TRP A 102 -0.69 -5.29 -11.75
CA TRP A 102 0.29 -4.24 -11.61
C TRP A 102 0.52 -3.93 -10.13
N GLN A 103 1.70 -3.37 -9.85
CA GLN A 103 2.04 -2.83 -8.54
C GLN A 103 2.73 -1.48 -8.69
N ARG A 104 2.44 -0.57 -7.77
CA ARG A 104 3.14 0.71 -7.63
C ARG A 104 3.55 0.88 -6.19
N CYS A 105 4.73 1.44 -5.97
CA CYS A 105 5.19 1.72 -4.61
C CYS A 105 6.06 2.95 -4.53
N LYS A 106 6.09 3.54 -3.34
CA LYS A 106 6.79 4.78 -3.06
C LYS A 106 7.33 4.78 -1.62
N GLY A 107 8.47 5.40 -1.43
CA GLY A 107 9.19 5.47 -0.15
C GLY A 107 10.69 5.19 -0.30
N ASN A 108 11.48 5.80 0.59
CA ASN A 108 12.93 5.76 0.59
C ASN A 108 13.49 4.44 1.12
N LYS A 109 12.69 3.66 1.87
CA LYS A 109 13.08 2.34 2.38
C LYS A 109 12.94 1.27 1.30
N THR A 110 13.70 1.39 0.22
CA THR A 110 13.60 0.49 -0.95
C THR A 110 13.90 -0.97 -0.64
N ALA A 111 14.65 -1.28 0.43
CA ALA A 111 14.85 -2.65 0.89
C ALA A 111 13.55 -3.32 1.43
N MET A 112 12.52 -2.55 1.78
CA MET A 112 11.22 -3.06 2.24
C MET A 112 10.33 -3.43 1.05
N THR A 113 10.64 -4.54 0.38
CA THR A 113 9.83 -5.04 -0.75
C THR A 113 8.52 -5.65 -0.27
N SER A 114 7.54 -5.78 -1.19
CA SER A 114 6.29 -6.48 -0.89
C SER A 114 6.55 -7.94 -0.52
N THR A 115 5.80 -8.43 0.46
CA THR A 115 5.93 -9.81 0.96
C THR A 115 4.90 -10.77 0.35
N TYR A 116 3.88 -10.25 -0.32
CA TYR A 116 2.72 -11.02 -0.78
C TYR A 116 2.67 -11.26 -2.30
N GLY A 117 3.75 -10.93 -3.01
CA GLY A 117 3.92 -11.19 -4.44
C GLY A 117 4.35 -9.96 -5.22
N ASN A 118 4.72 -10.19 -6.47
CA ASN A 118 5.16 -9.15 -7.41
C ASN A 118 4.16 -8.99 -8.55
N ALA A 119 4.19 -7.84 -9.23
CA ALA A 119 3.45 -7.61 -10.47
C ALA A 119 3.72 -8.73 -11.49
N GLY A 120 2.66 -9.20 -12.15
CA GLY A 120 2.69 -10.32 -13.08
C GLY A 120 2.56 -11.71 -12.44
N ALA A 121 2.47 -11.83 -11.11
CA ALA A 121 2.21 -13.11 -10.46
C ALA A 121 0.82 -13.66 -10.87
N THR A 122 0.75 -14.93 -11.27
CA THR A 122 -0.47 -15.62 -11.74
C THR A 122 -0.77 -16.86 -10.89
N ASN A 123 -1.91 -17.51 -11.13
CA ASN A 123 -2.34 -18.73 -10.46
C ASN A 123 -2.37 -18.62 -8.92
N LEU A 124 -2.65 -17.44 -8.39
CA LEU A 124 -2.68 -17.20 -6.95
C LEU A 124 -4.06 -17.59 -6.39
N THR A 125 -4.09 -18.30 -5.26
CA THR A 125 -5.35 -18.53 -4.54
C THR A 125 -5.86 -17.25 -3.85
N GLY A 126 -4.95 -16.32 -3.55
CA GLY A 126 -5.22 -15.01 -2.98
C GLY A 126 -3.91 -14.34 -2.56
N VAL A 127 -4.00 -13.10 -2.10
CA VAL A 127 -2.87 -12.27 -1.65
C VAL A 127 -3.09 -11.89 -0.19
N GLY A 128 -2.04 -11.98 0.62
CA GLY A 128 -2.09 -11.68 2.05
C GLY A 128 -1.64 -12.86 2.92
N PRO A 129 -1.74 -12.72 4.25
CA PRO A 129 -1.27 -13.72 5.20
C PRO A 129 -2.07 -15.01 5.12
N ALA A 130 -1.41 -16.13 5.41
CA ALA A 130 -2.03 -17.45 5.42
C ALA A 130 -3.28 -17.47 6.33
N GLY A 131 -4.38 -18.05 5.81
CA GLY A 131 -5.67 -18.11 6.50
C GLY A 131 -6.50 -16.81 6.43
N ARG A 132 -5.95 -15.71 5.89
CA ARG A 132 -6.64 -14.42 5.72
C ARG A 132 -6.29 -13.80 4.36
N MET A 133 -6.23 -14.63 3.33
CA MET A 133 -5.91 -14.20 1.97
C MET A 133 -7.13 -13.56 1.32
N VAL A 134 -6.86 -12.57 0.48
CA VAL A 134 -7.87 -11.86 -0.30
C VAL A 134 -7.75 -12.29 -1.75
N ALA A 135 -8.85 -12.75 -2.33
CA ALA A 135 -8.91 -13.08 -3.74
C ALA A 135 -9.49 -11.91 -4.55
N ALA A 136 -9.29 -11.94 -5.86
CA ALA A 136 -10.03 -11.07 -6.77
C ALA A 136 -11.54 -11.36 -6.66
N ALA A 137 -12.36 -10.31 -6.72
CA ALA A 137 -13.79 -10.47 -6.91
C ALA A 137 -14.07 -11.07 -8.28
N THR A 138 -15.11 -11.90 -8.41
CA THR A 138 -15.59 -12.40 -9.70
C THR A 138 -15.92 -11.19 -10.59
N ASP A 139 -15.25 -11.07 -11.73
CA ASP A 139 -15.36 -9.96 -12.68
C ASP A 139 -15.04 -8.57 -12.09
N GLY A 140 -14.29 -8.50 -10.99
CA GLY A 140 -13.95 -7.26 -10.30
C GLY A 140 -12.46 -7.14 -10.01
N VAL A 141 -12.08 -5.98 -9.49
CA VAL A 141 -10.70 -5.67 -9.09
C VAL A 141 -10.66 -5.52 -7.57
N THR A 142 -9.66 -6.11 -6.93
CA THR A 142 -9.39 -5.91 -5.51
C THR A 142 -8.08 -5.14 -5.36
N MET A 143 -8.14 -3.96 -4.75
CA MET A 143 -6.96 -3.19 -4.41
C MET A 143 -6.37 -3.74 -3.11
N PHE A 144 -5.09 -4.06 -3.13
CA PHE A 144 -4.35 -4.54 -1.96
C PHE A 144 -3.19 -3.59 -1.65
N VAL A 145 -3.14 -3.12 -0.41
CA VAL A 145 -2.18 -2.15 0.07
C VAL A 145 -1.34 -2.78 1.17
N GLU A 146 -0.04 -2.57 1.08
CA GLU A 146 0.96 -2.94 2.08
C GLU A 146 1.73 -1.68 2.48
N VAL A 147 1.71 -1.34 3.76
CA VAL A 147 2.50 -0.25 4.33
C VAL A 147 3.51 -0.85 5.28
N ARG A 148 4.78 -0.81 4.87
CA ARG A 148 5.91 -1.22 5.69
C ARG A 148 6.57 0.01 6.27
N TYR A 149 6.63 0.13 7.59
CA TYR A 149 7.08 1.35 8.27
C TYR A 149 8.10 1.03 9.36
N GLN A 150 9.25 1.71 9.34
CA GLN A 150 10.24 1.60 10.40
C GLN A 150 9.87 2.51 11.56
N TYR A 151 9.53 1.90 12.71
CA TYR A 151 9.21 2.65 13.91
C TYR A 151 10.43 3.44 14.42
N THR A 152 10.20 4.72 14.77
CA THR A 152 11.20 5.57 15.39
C THR A 152 10.81 5.81 16.85
N PRO A 153 11.56 5.28 17.82
CA PRO A 153 11.22 5.42 19.22
C PRO A 153 11.51 6.82 19.76
N LEU A 154 10.76 7.22 20.79
CA LEU A 154 11.01 8.47 21.51
C LEU A 154 12.31 8.36 22.31
N ILE A 155 12.57 7.19 22.86
CA ILE A 155 13.69 6.93 23.75
C ILE A 155 14.53 5.78 23.19
N LYS A 156 15.69 6.12 22.62
CA LYS A 156 16.67 5.14 22.09
C LYS A 156 17.44 4.47 23.23
N THR A 157 16.78 3.56 23.93
CA THR A 157 17.39 2.67 24.93
C THR A 157 17.36 1.22 24.43
N SER A 158 18.11 0.33 25.09
CA SER A 158 18.09 -1.11 24.79
C SER A 158 16.72 -1.79 25.01
N LEU A 159 15.78 -1.09 25.66
CA LEU A 159 14.42 -1.55 25.93
C LEU A 159 13.43 -1.15 24.83
N SER A 160 13.86 -0.31 23.86
CA SER A 160 13.00 0.10 22.77
C SER A 160 12.88 -1.02 21.73
N PRO A 161 11.66 -1.41 21.33
CA PRO A 161 11.46 -2.40 20.29
C PRO A 161 11.92 -1.84 18.94
N SER A 162 12.99 -2.39 18.37
CA SER A 162 13.33 -2.14 16.97
C SER A 162 12.38 -2.96 16.09
N THR A 163 11.26 -2.36 15.69
CA THR A 163 10.25 -3.08 14.89
C THR A 163 9.93 -2.34 13.61
N THR A 164 9.78 -3.14 12.56
CA THR A 164 9.05 -2.73 11.36
C THR A 164 7.58 -3.07 11.58
N PHE A 165 6.69 -2.13 11.25
CA PHE A 165 5.27 -2.39 11.15
C PHE A 165 4.95 -2.82 9.72
N ASP A 166 4.27 -3.94 9.59
CA ASP A 166 3.75 -4.46 8.33
C ASP A 166 2.22 -4.42 8.42
N GLU A 167 1.63 -3.34 7.94
CA GLU A 167 0.19 -3.12 7.96
C GLU A 167 -0.37 -3.32 6.55
N ILE A 168 -1.47 -4.06 6.46
CA ILE A 168 -2.11 -4.40 5.18
C ILE A 168 -3.58 -4.04 5.20
N ALA A 169 -4.11 -3.69 4.03
CA ALA A 169 -5.53 -3.50 3.83
C ALA A 169 -5.92 -3.88 2.41
N SER A 170 -7.16 -4.29 2.23
CA SER A 170 -7.71 -4.59 0.91
C SER A 170 -9.11 -4.07 0.77
N MET A 171 -9.44 -3.52 -0.39
CA MET A 171 -10.81 -3.12 -0.73
C MET A 171 -11.14 -3.51 -2.16
N MET A 172 -12.34 -4.04 -2.37
CA MET A 172 -12.87 -4.27 -3.71
C MET A 172 -13.20 -2.93 -4.36
N VAL A 173 -12.80 -2.77 -5.61
CA VAL A 173 -13.23 -1.64 -6.44
C VAL A 173 -14.74 -1.70 -6.59
N ARG A 174 -15.42 -0.59 -6.29
CA ARG A 174 -16.89 -0.54 -6.25
C ARG A 174 -17.52 -0.29 -7.61
N ASP A 175 -16.82 0.47 -8.46
CA ASP A 175 -17.23 0.77 -9.83
C ASP A 175 -16.57 -0.20 -10.81
N ARG A 176 -17.17 -0.38 -12.00
CA ARG A 176 -16.52 -1.12 -13.08
C ARG A 176 -15.23 -0.42 -13.46
N ARG A 177 -14.09 -1.12 -13.43
CA ARG A 177 -12.77 -0.60 -13.82
C ARG A 177 -12.37 -1.13 -15.19
N ASP A 178 -11.74 -0.27 -15.98
CA ASP A 178 -11.11 -0.70 -17.22
C ASP A 178 -9.80 -1.43 -16.90
N THR A 179 -9.77 -2.73 -17.17
CA THR A 179 -8.60 -3.61 -17.00
C THR A 179 -8.02 -4.05 -18.33
N SER A 180 -8.45 -3.40 -19.43
CA SER A 180 -7.96 -3.73 -20.77
C SER A 180 -6.47 -3.41 -20.91
N ASP A 181 -5.78 -4.29 -21.64
CA ASP A 181 -4.35 -4.23 -21.83
C ASP A 181 -4.05 -4.15 -23.34
N ASP A 182 -3.49 -3.02 -23.75
CA ASP A 182 -3.22 -2.72 -25.15
C ASP A 182 -1.75 -2.93 -25.55
N THR A 183 -0.93 -3.49 -24.63
CA THR A 183 0.48 -3.85 -24.90
C THR A 183 0.66 -4.84 -26.04
N LYS A 184 -0.37 -5.65 -26.34
CA LYS A 184 -0.37 -6.65 -27.40
C LYS A 184 -0.90 -6.12 -28.73
N LEU A 185 -1.42 -4.90 -28.78
CA LEU A 185 -1.87 -4.31 -30.03
C LEU A 185 -0.66 -3.89 -30.88
N PRO A 186 -0.63 -4.23 -32.19
CA PRO A 186 0.43 -3.77 -33.08
C PRO A 186 0.48 -2.24 -33.10
N ASN A 187 1.70 -1.68 -33.06
CA ASN A 187 1.89 -0.24 -33.19
C ASN A 187 1.40 0.22 -34.57
N GLY A 188 0.38 1.08 -34.62
CA GLY A 188 -0.31 1.46 -35.88
C GLY A 188 -1.38 2.53 -35.69
N THR A 189 -2.15 2.83 -36.75
CA THR A 189 -3.19 3.89 -36.77
C THR A 189 -4.24 3.78 -35.65
N ASN A 190 -4.45 2.58 -35.11
CA ASN A 190 -5.42 2.32 -34.03
C ASN A 190 -4.77 2.23 -32.64
N ASN A 191 -3.43 2.21 -32.54
CA ASN A 191 -2.70 2.32 -31.28
C ASN A 191 -1.27 2.84 -31.54
N PRO A 192 -1.05 4.16 -31.57
CA PRO A 192 0.25 4.74 -31.89
C PRO A 192 1.30 4.65 -30.76
N ASN A 193 0.92 4.13 -29.58
CA ASN A 193 1.79 3.86 -28.43
C ASN A 193 0.92 3.13 -27.40
N PRO A 194 1.25 1.93 -26.86
CA PRO A 194 0.45 1.26 -25.84
C PRO A 194 0.06 2.24 -24.74
N GLN A 195 -1.19 2.70 -24.75
CA GLN A 195 -1.67 3.86 -24.03
C GLN A 195 -2.02 3.48 -22.59
N HIS A 196 -2.31 2.20 -22.31
CA HIS A 196 -2.67 1.74 -20.97
C HIS A 196 -2.19 0.31 -20.64
N PRO A 197 -0.88 0.10 -20.46
CA PRO A 197 -0.36 -1.21 -20.08
C PRO A 197 -0.97 -1.70 -18.77
N LEU A 198 -1.47 -2.94 -18.77
CA LEU A 198 -2.07 -3.57 -17.60
C LEU A 198 -3.26 -2.78 -17.01
N GLY A 199 -4.01 -2.04 -17.85
CA GLY A 199 -5.16 -1.23 -17.41
C GLY A 199 -4.80 0.11 -16.76
N VAL A 200 -3.54 0.56 -16.86
CA VAL A 200 -3.10 1.86 -16.31
C VAL A 200 -2.71 2.81 -17.44
N TYR A 201 -3.48 3.89 -17.59
CA TYR A 201 -3.32 4.90 -18.63
C TYR A 201 -2.07 5.76 -18.43
N LYS A 202 -1.33 5.95 -19.52
CA LYS A 202 -0.15 6.82 -19.56
C LYS A 202 -0.55 8.28 -19.61
N VAL A 203 0.19 9.12 -18.88
CA VAL A 203 0.06 10.57 -18.92
C VAL A 203 1.42 11.16 -19.32
N ALA A 204 1.41 12.08 -20.29
CA ALA A 204 2.64 12.71 -20.76
C ALA A 204 3.36 13.42 -19.61
N GLY A 205 4.66 13.15 -19.45
CA GLY A 205 5.48 13.75 -18.39
C GLY A 205 5.32 13.11 -17.00
N VAL A 206 4.52 12.03 -16.86
CA VAL A 206 4.34 11.32 -15.59
C VAL A 206 5.10 10.01 -15.60
N THR A 207 5.96 9.80 -14.62
CA THR A 207 6.72 8.56 -14.43
C THR A 207 5.97 7.61 -13.51
N ALA A 208 5.91 6.33 -13.87
CA ALA A 208 5.33 5.29 -13.02
C ALA A 208 6.15 5.08 -11.74
N SER A 209 5.47 4.97 -10.59
CA SER A 209 6.13 4.68 -9.31
C SER A 209 6.43 3.18 -9.19
N THR A 210 7.59 2.76 -9.69
CA THR A 210 7.95 1.33 -9.79
C THR A 210 8.38 0.72 -8.46
N CYS A 211 8.08 -0.58 -8.34
CA CYS A 211 8.68 -1.47 -7.36
C CYS A 211 9.90 -2.16 -7.98
#